data_AF-Q8VQ65-F1
#
_entry.id   AF-Q8VQ65-F1
#
_cell.length_a   1.000
_cell.length_b   1.000
_cell.length_c   1.000
_cell.angle_alpha   90.00
_cell.angle_beta   90.00
_cell.angle_gamma   90.00
#
_symmetry.space_group_name_H-M   'P 1'
#
loop_
_entity.id
_entity.type
_entity.pdbx_description
1 polymer ?
#
loop_
_entity_poly.entity_id
_entity_poly.type
_entity_poly.pdbx_seq_one_letter_code
_entity_poly.pdbx_strand_id
1 'polypeptide(L)'
;PASYMLTGMFSFIDTLLPPELTEVVSELPLTDEVGQALLGKENDYRKILRLAKSIERNEWEDNTPETEGLTKDEAYQCYLEAVDWCQKLL
;
A
#
# COMPACT_ATOMS: atom_id res chain seq x y z
N PRO A 1 -31.21 28.19 8.93
CA PRO A 1 -30.23 28.79 7.98
C PRO A 1 -28.90 28.04 7.94
N ALA A 2 -28.18 27.92 9.06
CA ALA A 2 -26.91 27.18 9.14
C ALA A 2 -27.05 25.69 8.79
N SER A 3 -28.15 25.06 9.18
CA SER A 3 -28.43 23.65 8.88
C SER A 3 -28.52 23.39 7.37
N TYR A 4 -29.16 24.26 6.61
CA TYR A 4 -29.27 24.12 5.14
C TYR A 4 -27.93 24.29 4.43
N MET A 5 -27.06 25.18 4.93
CA MET A 5 -25.71 25.35 4.40
C MET A 5 -24.83 24.13 4.69
N LEU A 6 -24.90 23.59 5.91
CA LEU A 6 -24.22 22.34 6.27
C LEU A 6 -24.72 21.17 5.43
N THR A 7 -26.05 21.05 5.22
CA THR A 7 -26.63 20.02 4.34
C THR A 7 -26.10 20.13 2.91
N GLY A 8 -25.96 21.33 2.34
CA GLY A 8 -25.37 21.53 1.01
C GLY A 8 -23.86 21.27 0.94
N MET A 9 -23.12 21.49 2.02
CA MET A 9 -21.69 21.12 2.08
C MET A 9 -21.49 19.61 2.18
N PHE A 10 -22.30 18.93 2.99
CA PHE A 10 -22.20 17.48 3.22
C PHE A 10 -22.89 16.64 2.14
N SER A 11 -23.67 17.22 1.22
CA SER A 11 -24.19 16.48 0.06
C SER A 11 -23.10 16.01 -0.90
N PHE A 12 -21.88 16.55 -0.77
CA PHE A 12 -20.69 16.16 -1.52
C PHE A 12 -19.67 15.40 -0.65
N ILE A 13 -20.06 14.97 0.55
CA ILE A 13 -19.12 14.31 1.47
C ILE A 13 -18.49 13.08 0.83
N ASP A 14 -19.25 12.35 0.01
CA ASP A 14 -18.79 11.15 -0.72
C ASP A 14 -17.71 11.49 -1.77
N THR A 15 -17.63 12.73 -2.24
CA THR A 15 -16.57 13.20 -3.16
C THR A 15 -15.37 13.81 -2.43
N LEU A 16 -15.54 14.20 -1.16
CA LEU A 16 -14.49 14.76 -0.31
C LEU A 16 -13.74 13.67 0.46
N LEU A 17 -14.40 12.54 0.71
CA LEU A 17 -13.79 11.39 1.34
C LEU A 17 -13.00 10.60 0.28
N PRO A 18 -11.72 10.29 0.54
CA PRO A 18 -10.99 9.36 -0.32
C PRO A 18 -11.74 8.01 -0.33
N PRO A 19 -11.81 7.33 -1.49
CA PRO A 19 -12.47 6.03 -1.58
C PRO A 19 -11.87 5.05 -0.58
N GLU A 20 -12.70 4.12 -0.08
CA GLU A 20 -12.18 3.04 0.73
C GLU A 20 -11.15 2.25 -0.09
N LEU A 21 -10.02 1.85 0.52
CA LEU A 21 -8.96 1.13 -0.19
C LEU A 21 -9.51 -0.12 -0.92
N THR A 22 -10.56 -0.74 -0.38
CA THR A 22 -11.31 -1.85 -1.00
C THR A 22 -11.87 -1.51 -2.37
N GLU A 23 -12.47 -0.33 -2.53
CA GLU A 23 -13.05 0.13 -3.78
C GLU A 23 -11.94 0.36 -4.81
N VAL A 24 -10.87 1.06 -4.43
CA VAL A 24 -9.71 1.31 -5.30
C VAL A 24 -9.09 -0.01 -5.78
N VAL A 25 -8.85 -0.96 -4.88
CA VAL A 25 -8.26 -2.26 -5.25
C VAL A 25 -9.17 -3.05 -6.19
N SER A 26 -10.50 -2.91 -6.08
CA SER A 26 -11.45 -3.61 -6.95
C SER A 26 -11.48 -3.10 -8.39
N GLU A 27 -11.04 -1.87 -8.63
CA GLU A 27 -10.98 -1.25 -9.97
C GLU A 27 -9.66 -1.51 -10.70
N LEU A 28 -8.62 -1.96 -10.00
CA LEU A 28 -7.30 -2.20 -10.58
C LEU A 28 -7.21 -3.60 -11.21
N PRO A 29 -6.53 -3.76 -12.36
CA PRO A 29 -6.32 -5.07 -12.99
C PRO A 29 -5.21 -5.86 -12.27
N LEU A 30 -5.43 -6.19 -11.00
CA LEU A 30 -4.51 -6.95 -10.15
C LEU A 30 -4.93 -8.42 -10.08
N THR A 31 -3.99 -9.30 -9.71
CA THR A 31 -4.37 -10.66 -9.31
C THR A 31 -5.04 -10.64 -7.94
N ASP A 32 -5.86 -11.67 -7.67
CA ASP A 32 -6.58 -11.80 -6.39
C ASP A 32 -5.61 -11.77 -5.19
N GLU A 33 -4.44 -12.38 -5.30
CA GLU A 33 -3.46 -12.45 -4.22
C GLU A 33 -2.86 -11.07 -3.90
N VAL A 34 -2.58 -10.27 -4.93
CA VAL A 34 -2.04 -8.91 -4.76
C VAL A 34 -3.12 -8.01 -4.17
N GLY A 35 -4.35 -8.07 -4.67
CA GLY A 35 -5.47 -7.32 -4.11
C GLY A 35 -5.73 -7.68 -2.65
N GLN A 36 -5.74 -8.97 -2.32
CA GLN A 36 -5.88 -9.46 -0.95
C GLN A 36 -4.77 -8.95 -0.01
N ALA A 37 -3.53 -8.89 -0.49
CA ALA A 37 -2.41 -8.36 0.27
C ALA A 37 -2.58 -6.86 0.60
N LEU A 38 -3.00 -6.07 -0.39
CA LEU A 38 -3.28 -4.64 -0.22
C LEU A 38 -4.42 -4.39 0.78
N LEU A 39 -5.44 -5.27 0.78
CA LEU A 39 -6.57 -5.23 1.70
C LEU A 39 -6.30 -5.81 3.08
N GLY A 40 -5.06 -6.16 3.36
CA GLY A 40 -4.68 -6.55 4.71
C GLY A 40 -4.85 -8.04 5.01
N LYS A 41 -5.06 -8.91 4.02
CA LYS A 41 -4.99 -10.35 4.22
C LYS A 41 -3.53 -10.81 4.30
N GLU A 42 -3.29 -11.88 5.06
CA GLU A 42 -1.96 -12.48 5.18
C GLU A 42 -1.70 -13.43 4.01
N ASN A 43 -0.65 -13.16 3.24
CA ASN A 43 -0.11 -13.99 2.18
C ASN A 43 1.34 -13.56 1.90
N ASP A 44 2.00 -14.16 0.92
CA ASP A 44 3.41 -13.87 0.63
C ASP A 44 3.61 -12.41 0.14
N TYR A 45 2.73 -11.91 -0.73
CA TYR A 45 2.76 -10.50 -1.15
C TYR A 45 2.60 -9.52 0.02
N ARG A 46 1.84 -9.89 1.07
CA ARG A 46 1.69 -9.07 2.26
C ARG A 46 2.99 -9.00 3.06
N LYS A 47 3.75 -10.10 3.14
CA LYS A 47 5.04 -10.12 3.84
C LYS A 47 6.03 -9.19 3.13
N ILE A 48 6.13 -9.30 1.81
CA ILE A 48 6.97 -8.42 0.99
C ILE A 48 6.51 -6.96 1.08
N LEU A 49 5.19 -6.70 1.08
CA LEU A 49 4.64 -5.35 1.27
C LEU A 49 5.01 -4.76 2.64
N ARG A 50 5.07 -5.58 3.70
CA ARG A 50 5.54 -5.15 5.02
C ARG A 50 7.03 -4.84 5.01
N LEU A 51 7.83 -5.68 4.36
CA LEU A 51 9.27 -5.44 4.19
C LEU A 51 9.53 -4.13 3.45
N ALA A 52 8.85 -3.88 2.33
CA ALA A 52 9.00 -2.63 1.59
C ALA A 52 8.65 -1.41 2.46
N LYS A 53 7.56 -1.49 3.24
CA LYS A 53 7.16 -0.42 4.17
C LYS A 53 8.12 -0.21 5.33
N SER A 54 8.74 -1.27 5.85
CA SER A 54 9.75 -1.13 6.91
C SER A 54 11.05 -0.54 6.35
N ILE A 55 11.40 -0.87 5.10
CA ILE A 55 12.50 -0.24 4.37
C ILE A 55 12.25 1.27 4.21
N GLU A 56 11.08 1.67 3.73
CA GLU A 56 10.69 3.09 3.58
C GLU A 56 10.78 3.89 4.89
N ARG A 57 10.52 3.24 6.02
CA ARG A 57 10.53 3.87 7.35
C ARG A 57 11.87 3.78 8.07
N ASN A 58 12.86 3.11 7.49
CA ASN A 58 14.12 2.81 8.18
C ASN A 58 13.95 1.98 9.47
N GLU A 59 12.93 1.12 9.47
CA GLU A 59 12.51 0.27 10.60
C GLU A 59 12.78 -1.23 10.35
N TRP A 60 13.59 -1.57 9.34
CA TRP A 60 13.89 -2.96 9.01
C TRP A 60 15.13 -3.46 9.75
N GLU A 61 15.12 -4.73 10.17
CA GLU A 61 16.23 -5.41 10.86
C GLU A 61 16.62 -6.70 10.13
N ASP A 62 17.85 -7.18 10.35
CA ASP A 62 18.24 -8.50 9.84
C ASP A 62 17.46 -9.58 10.57
N ASN A 63 17.10 -10.66 9.86
CA ASN A 63 16.41 -11.83 10.41
C ASN A 63 15.00 -11.56 10.98
N THR A 64 14.31 -10.50 10.56
CA THR A 64 12.89 -10.37 10.88
C THR A 64 12.05 -11.28 9.98
N PRO A 65 10.83 -11.66 10.38
CA PRO A 65 9.95 -12.47 9.55
C PRO A 65 9.71 -11.89 8.16
N GLU A 66 9.78 -10.57 8.03
CA GLU A 66 9.58 -9.82 6.79
C GLU A 66 10.75 -9.96 5.82
N THR A 67 11.98 -10.18 6.28
CA THR A 67 13.13 -10.28 5.35
C THR A 67 13.17 -11.62 4.63
N GLU A 68 12.35 -12.60 5.02
CA GLU A 68 12.28 -13.94 4.41
C GLU A 68 13.66 -14.62 4.27
N GLY A 69 14.59 -14.32 5.18
CA GLY A 69 15.95 -14.86 5.15
C GLY A 69 16.95 -14.07 4.30
N LEU A 70 16.53 -12.95 3.71
CA LEU A 70 17.42 -11.97 3.11
C LEU A 70 18.15 -11.17 4.21
N THR A 71 19.38 -10.78 3.90
CA THR A 71 20.10 -9.73 4.61
C THR A 71 19.49 -8.36 4.34
N LYS A 72 19.77 -7.37 5.20
CA LYS A 72 19.39 -5.98 4.98
C LYS A 72 19.83 -5.45 3.62
N ASP A 73 21.06 -5.75 3.21
CA ASP A 73 21.61 -5.25 1.97
C ASP A 73 20.88 -5.86 0.77
N GLU A 74 20.61 -7.17 0.78
CA GLU A 74 19.85 -7.84 -0.27
C GLU A 74 18.41 -7.29 -0.35
N ALA A 75 17.72 -7.17 0.78
CA ALA A 75 16.38 -6.62 0.85
C ALA A 75 16.33 -5.17 0.33
N TYR A 76 17.33 -4.36 0.69
CA TYR A 76 17.42 -2.98 0.23
C TYR A 76 17.73 -2.88 -1.26
N GLN A 77 18.60 -3.74 -1.82
CA GLN A 77 18.83 -3.79 -3.26
C GLN A 77 17.55 -4.15 -4.02
N CYS A 78 16.80 -5.16 -3.59
CA CYS A 78 15.52 -5.51 -4.22
C CYS A 78 14.52 -4.36 -4.17
N TYR A 79 14.47 -3.62 -3.05
CA TYR A 79 13.63 -2.43 -2.94
C TYR A 79 14.06 -1.33 -3.93
N LEU A 80 15.36 -1.05 -4.05
CA LEU A 80 15.88 -0.06 -4.99
C LEU A 80 15.59 -0.44 -6.46
N GLU A 81 15.73 -1.71 -6.81
CA GLU A 81 15.38 -2.23 -8.13
C GLU A 81 13.89 -2.04 -8.45
N ALA A 82 13.02 -2.31 -7.48
CA ALA A 82 11.58 -2.10 -7.63
C ALA A 82 11.24 -0.61 -7.84
N VAL A 83 11.88 0.29 -7.09
CA VAL A 83 11.71 1.75 -7.23
C VAL A 83 12.20 2.23 -8.59
N ASP A 84 13.37 1.80 -9.03
CA ASP A 84 13.94 2.14 -10.35
C ASP A 84 13.04 1.63 -11.48
N TRP A 85 12.50 0.41 -11.37
CA TRP A 85 11.54 -0.12 -12.34
C TRP A 85 10.27 0.73 -12.42
N CYS A 86 9.69 1.11 -11.28
CA CYS A 86 8.53 2.00 -11.24
C CYS A 86 8.82 3.37 -11.87
N GLN A 87 9.99 3.94 -11.64
CA GLN A 87 10.39 5.22 -12.24
C GLN A 87 10.52 5.14 -13.77
N LYS A 88 10.86 3.98 -14.33
CA LYS A 88 10.94 3.77 -15.79
C LYS A 88 9.60 3.55 -16.47
N LEU A 89 8.55 3.25 -15.72
CA LEU A 89 7.18 3.07 -16.24
C LEU A 89 6.38 4.36 -16.32
N LEU A 90 6.77 5.38 -15.53
CA LEU A 90 6.22 6.73 -15.55
C LEU A 90 6.81 7.55 -16.71
#